data_AF-A0A7X2PU18-F1
#
_entry.id   AF-A0A7X2PU18-F1
#
_cell.length_a   1.000
_cell.length_b   1.000
_cell.length_c   1.000
_cell.angle_alpha   90.00
_cell.angle_beta   90.00
_cell.angle_gamma   90.00
#
_symmetry.space_group_name_H-M   'P 1'
#
loop_
_entity.id
_entity.type
_entity.pdbx_description
1 polymer ?
#
loop_
_entity_poly.entity_id
_entity_poly.type
_entity_poly.pdbx_seq_one_letter_code
_entity_poly.pdbx_strand_id
1 'polypeptide(L)'
;MTKQEIEEILAIFQESGVLEMEVQRGENRLRLRRGPIEQERMVSSGPAPAPVPAPAVSTPAKPSAPDPDETLVKSPIVGTYYDAPKPEAPPFVKVGDRVEAGQVLCVIESMKLMNEIEAETAGIIAAKLVENGRPVEYGEALFAIRRLA
;
A
#
# COMPACT_ATOMS: atom_id res chain seq x y z
N MET A 1 1.44 26.34 -17.42
CA MET A 1 2.47 25.37 -17.85
C MET A 1 2.73 25.55 -19.33
N THR A 2 4.00 25.66 -19.70
CA THR A 2 4.48 25.79 -21.08
C THR A 2 4.86 24.42 -21.66
N LYS A 3 4.99 24.33 -22.99
CA LYS A 3 5.33 23.07 -23.68
C LYS A 3 6.66 22.46 -23.20
N GLN A 4 7.68 23.30 -23.03
CA GLN A 4 9.01 22.87 -22.56
C GLN A 4 8.96 22.27 -21.14
N GLU A 5 8.17 22.86 -20.24
CA GLU A 5 7.98 22.33 -18.89
C GLU A 5 7.33 20.93 -18.91
N ILE A 6 6.38 20.69 -19.82
CA ILE A 6 5.71 19.37 -19.91
C ILE A 6 6.69 18.30 -20.43
N GLU A 7 7.55 18.64 -21.40
CA GLU A 7 8.58 17.74 -21.94
C GLU A 7 9.62 17.37 -20.87
N GLU A 8 10.02 18.33 -20.05
CA GLU A 8 10.94 18.11 -18.93
C GLU A 8 10.31 17.21 -17.84
N ILE A 9 9.05 17.47 -17.47
CA ILE A 9 8.32 16.63 -16.52
C ILE A 9 8.15 15.20 -17.07
N LEU A 10 7.92 15.04 -18.37
CA LEU A 10 7.83 13.71 -19.00
C LEU A 10 9.18 12.97 -18.99
N ALA A 11 10.30 13.67 -19.18
CA ALA A 11 11.63 13.08 -19.09
C ALA A 11 11.92 12.60 -17.66
N ILE A 12 11.65 13.45 -16.66
CA ILE A 12 11.76 13.11 -15.23
C ILE A 12 10.86 11.92 -14.89
N PHE A 13 9.64 11.87 -15.45
CA PHE A 13 8.76 10.73 -15.28
C PHE A 13 9.42 9.46 -15.79
N GLN A 14 9.95 9.45 -17.02
CA GLN A 14 10.56 8.25 -17.59
C GLN A 14 11.75 7.73 -16.77
N GLU A 15 12.64 8.63 -16.32
CA GLU A 15 13.82 8.28 -15.52
C GLU A 15 13.50 7.82 -14.09
N SER A 16 12.48 8.40 -13.47
CA SER A 16 12.13 8.13 -12.06
C SER A 16 11.54 6.74 -11.80
N GLY A 17 11.16 5.99 -12.83
CA GLY A 17 10.57 4.64 -12.69
C GLY A 17 9.19 4.58 -12.01
N VAL A 18 8.61 5.71 -11.60
CA VAL A 18 7.32 5.80 -10.92
C VAL A 18 6.12 5.48 -11.83
N LEU A 19 5.11 4.78 -11.31
CA LEU A 19 3.92 4.38 -12.07
C LEU A 19 2.95 5.54 -12.34
N GLU A 20 2.91 6.53 -11.46
CA GLU A 20 2.07 7.72 -11.57
C GLU A 20 2.79 8.94 -11.00
N MET A 21 2.61 10.11 -11.61
CA MET A 21 3.15 11.38 -11.15
C MET A 21 2.16 12.50 -11.41
N GLU A 22 1.79 13.24 -10.36
CA GLU A 22 0.94 14.42 -10.43
C GLU A 22 1.75 15.68 -10.13
N VAL A 23 1.65 16.68 -10.99
CA VAL A 23 2.31 17.98 -10.84
C VAL A 23 1.26 19.09 -10.91
N GLN A 24 1.18 19.90 -9.85
CA GLN A 24 0.28 21.05 -9.77
C GLN A 24 1.07 22.37 -9.74
N ARG A 25 0.72 23.31 -10.63
CA ARG A 25 1.23 24.69 -10.64
C ARG A 25 0.07 25.67 -10.82
N GLY A 26 -0.25 26.42 -9.77
CA GLY A 26 -1.40 27.31 -9.75
C GLY A 26 -2.69 26.53 -10.00
N GLU A 27 -3.42 26.89 -11.05
CA GLU A 27 -4.66 26.21 -11.47
C GLU A 27 -4.40 25.03 -12.42
N ASN A 28 -3.18 24.86 -12.93
CA ASN A 28 -2.83 23.77 -13.85
C ASN A 28 -2.42 22.52 -13.06
N ARG A 29 -3.08 21.39 -13.35
CA ARG A 29 -2.76 20.06 -12.82
C ARG A 29 -2.44 19.11 -13.97
N LEU A 30 -1.29 18.45 -13.90
CA LEU A 30 -0.81 17.47 -14.87
C LEU A 30 -0.65 16.12 -14.18
N ARG A 31 -1.36 15.08 -14.65
CA ARG A 31 -1.17 13.69 -14.22
C ARG A 31 -0.52 12.88 -15.33
N LEU A 32 0.52 12.14 -15.00
CA LEU A 32 1.23 11.21 -15.86
C LEU A 32 1.10 9.81 -15.26
N ARG A 33 0.72 8.82 -16.06
CA ARG A 33 0.57 7.43 -15.62
C ARG A 33 1.17 6.49 -16.65
N ARG A 34 1.93 5.50 -16.17
CA ARG A 34 2.50 4.41 -16.96
C ARG A 34 1.57 3.21 -16.85
N GLY A 35 1.09 2.73 -17.99
CA GLY A 35 0.21 1.56 -18.06
C GLY A 35 -0.90 1.74 -19.09
N PRO A 36 -1.67 0.67 -19.36
CA PRO A 36 -2.79 0.75 -20.27
C PRO A 36 -3.79 1.79 -19.74
N ILE A 37 -4.09 2.77 -20.58
CA ILE A 37 -5.23 3.66 -20.41
C ILE A 37 -6.47 2.78 -20.54
N GLU A 38 -7.00 2.30 -19.43
CA GLU A 38 -8.34 1.69 -19.40
C GLU A 38 -9.33 2.79 -19.75
N GLN A 39 -9.67 2.88 -21.03
CA GLN A 39 -10.85 3.56 -21.49
C GLN A 39 -12.05 2.87 -20.84
N GLU A 40 -12.75 3.57 -19.95
CA GLU A 40 -14.09 3.20 -19.52
C GLU A 40 -14.97 3.00 -20.76
N ARG A 41 -15.15 1.75 -21.18
CA ARG A 41 -16.19 1.38 -22.13
C ARG A 41 -17.47 1.15 -21.35
N MET A 42 -18.33 2.16 -21.33
CA MET A 42 -19.77 1.91 -21.29
C MET A 42 -20.13 1.11 -22.55
N VAL A 43 -20.74 -0.08 -22.43
CA VAL A 43 -21.94 -0.50 -23.19
C VAL A 43 -22.39 -1.94 -22.89
N SER A 44 -23.70 -2.04 -22.68
CA SER A 44 -24.65 -3.06 -23.16
C SER A 44 -24.72 -4.45 -22.51
N SER A 45 -25.84 -4.66 -21.84
CA SER A 45 -26.43 -5.93 -21.45
C SER A 45 -26.86 -6.77 -22.66
N GLY A 46 -26.41 -8.02 -22.74
CA GLY A 46 -26.93 -9.09 -23.61
C GLY A 46 -26.63 -10.47 -23.00
N PRO A 47 -27.51 -11.48 -23.12
CA PRO A 47 -27.38 -12.72 -22.34
C PRO A 47 -26.58 -13.83 -23.05
N ALA A 48 -25.78 -14.57 -22.23
CA ALA A 48 -25.29 -15.95 -22.39
C ALA A 48 -24.25 -16.24 -23.53
N PRO A 49 -23.26 -17.15 -23.35
CA PRO A 49 -23.38 -18.47 -22.74
C PRO A 49 -22.39 -18.79 -21.60
N ALA A 50 -22.73 -19.80 -20.82
CA ALA A 50 -21.96 -20.29 -19.68
C ALA A 50 -20.61 -20.93 -20.11
N PRO A 51 -19.49 -20.58 -19.44
CA PRO A 51 -18.26 -21.35 -19.56
C PRO A 51 -18.15 -22.39 -18.42
N VAL A 52 -17.64 -23.55 -18.81
CA VAL A 52 -17.25 -24.69 -17.97
C VAL A 52 -16.22 -24.30 -16.90
N PRO A 53 -16.23 -24.90 -15.70
CA PRO A 53 -15.30 -24.53 -14.64
C PRO A 53 -13.92 -25.15 -14.92
N ALA A 54 -12.94 -24.30 -15.21
CA ALA A 54 -11.52 -24.61 -15.07
C ALA A 54 -11.07 -24.25 -13.63
N PRO A 55 -10.11 -24.98 -13.04
CA PRO A 55 -9.77 -24.83 -11.63
C PRO A 55 -9.28 -23.42 -11.32
N ALA A 56 -9.88 -22.82 -10.29
CA ALA A 56 -9.56 -21.49 -9.80
C ALA A 56 -8.09 -21.45 -9.35
N VAL A 57 -7.27 -20.72 -10.10
CA VAL A 57 -6.02 -20.18 -9.59
C VAL A 57 -6.41 -18.97 -8.74
N SER A 58 -6.18 -19.07 -7.43
CA SER A 58 -6.37 -17.99 -6.49
C SER A 58 -5.50 -16.81 -6.92
N THR A 59 -6.14 -15.78 -7.47
CA THR A 59 -5.49 -14.50 -7.75
C THR A 59 -5.28 -13.80 -6.39
N PRO A 60 -4.08 -13.30 -6.08
CA PRO A 60 -3.88 -12.50 -4.87
C PRO A 60 -4.86 -11.33 -4.86
N ALA A 61 -5.63 -11.20 -3.77
CA ALA A 61 -6.56 -10.10 -3.58
C ALA A 61 -5.79 -8.78 -3.67
N LYS A 62 -6.16 -7.95 -4.64
CA LYS A 62 -5.72 -6.55 -4.74
C LYS A 62 -6.15 -5.84 -3.44
N PRO A 63 -5.26 -5.15 -2.70
CA PRO A 63 -5.66 -4.44 -1.50
C PRO A 63 -6.78 -3.44 -1.84
N SER A 64 -7.93 -3.54 -1.17
CA SER A 64 -8.92 -2.46 -1.17
C SER A 64 -8.23 -1.16 -0.82
N ALA A 65 -8.63 -0.06 -1.46
CA ALA A 65 -8.30 1.26 -0.95
C ALA A 65 -8.73 1.31 0.53
N PRO A 66 -7.89 1.84 1.44
CA PRO A 66 -8.25 1.95 2.84
C PRO A 66 -9.56 2.72 2.94
N ASP A 67 -10.51 2.18 3.73
CA ASP A 67 -11.73 2.90 4.06
C ASP A 67 -11.37 4.28 4.63
N PRO A 68 -12.20 5.33 4.43
CA PRO A 68 -11.90 6.68 4.91
C PRO A 68 -11.66 6.79 6.43
N ASP A 69 -12.00 5.75 7.19
CA ASP A 69 -11.77 5.61 8.64
C ASP A 69 -10.49 4.82 9.01
N GLU A 70 -9.68 4.42 8.03
CA GLU A 70 -8.45 3.67 8.23
C GLU A 70 -7.20 4.57 8.16
N THR A 71 -6.38 4.50 9.20
CA THR A 71 -5.07 5.15 9.27
C THR A 71 -3.99 4.14 8.89
N LEU A 72 -3.16 4.49 7.91
CA LEU A 72 -2.03 3.66 7.51
C LEU A 72 -0.84 3.88 8.45
N VAL A 73 -0.32 2.80 9.02
CA VAL A 73 0.99 2.79 9.68
C VAL A 73 2.04 2.50 8.62
N LYS A 74 3.01 3.41 8.48
CA LYS A 74 4.04 3.34 7.45
C LYS A 74 5.42 3.08 8.06
N SER A 75 6.30 2.49 7.27
CA SER A 75 7.69 2.31 7.68
C SER A 75 8.44 3.64 7.74
N PRO A 76 9.09 3.98 8.86
CA PRO A 76 9.94 5.16 8.96
C PRO A 76 11.36 4.91 8.45
N ILE A 77 11.70 3.69 8.04
CA ILE A 77 13.06 3.27 7.68
C ILE A 77 13.06 2.22 6.56
N VAL A 78 14.21 2.00 5.92
CA VAL A 78 14.41 0.87 5.00
C VAL A 78 14.95 -0.33 5.79
N GLY A 79 14.41 -1.52 5.57
CA GLY A 79 14.86 -2.72 6.28
C GLY A 79 14.08 -3.98 5.95
N THR A 80 14.17 -4.98 6.81
CA THR A 80 13.40 -6.23 6.72
C THR A 80 12.29 -6.24 7.76
N TYR A 81 11.05 -6.45 7.34
CA TYR A 81 9.88 -6.52 8.22
C TYR A 81 9.81 -7.85 8.95
N TYR A 82 9.55 -7.79 10.26
CA TYR A 82 9.27 -8.94 11.12
C TYR A 82 8.03 -8.71 11.96
N ASP A 83 7.13 -9.69 11.98
CA ASP A 83 5.86 -9.59 12.70
C ASP A 83 5.91 -10.10 14.15
N ALA A 84 7.02 -10.69 14.55
CA ALA A 84 7.27 -11.23 15.87
C ALA A 84 8.65 -10.78 16.38
N PRO A 85 8.86 -10.73 17.72
CA PRO A 85 10.15 -10.31 18.28
C PRO A 85 11.29 -11.30 18.01
N LYS A 86 10.97 -12.54 17.62
CA LYS A 86 11.91 -13.60 17.22
C LYS A 86 11.17 -14.70 16.43
N PRO A 87 11.87 -15.56 15.66
CA PRO A 87 11.25 -16.52 14.74
C PRO A 87 10.23 -17.50 15.34
N GLU A 88 10.35 -17.84 16.63
CA GLU A 88 9.48 -18.80 17.32
C GLU A 88 8.45 -18.12 18.24
N ALA A 89 8.45 -16.79 18.32
CA ALA A 89 7.49 -16.05 19.13
C ALA A 89 6.18 -15.83 18.34
N PRO A 90 5.04 -15.68 19.04
CA PRO A 90 3.82 -15.23 18.39
C PRO A 90 4.00 -13.83 17.79
N PRO A 91 3.24 -13.47 16.74
CA PRO A 91 3.21 -12.12 16.21
C PRO A 91 2.80 -11.11 17.28
N PHE A 92 3.30 -9.88 17.19
CA PHE A 92 2.90 -8.79 18.09
C PHE A 92 1.39 -8.51 18.02
N VAL A 93 0.82 -8.55 16.80
CA VAL A 93 -0.60 -8.31 16.53
C VAL A 93 -1.11 -9.16 15.37
N LYS A 94 -2.43 -9.35 15.31
CA LYS A 94 -3.16 -10.02 14.23
C LYS A 94 -4.28 -9.12 13.70
N VAL A 95 -4.75 -9.40 12.49
CA VAL A 95 -5.94 -8.72 11.95
C VAL A 95 -7.15 -8.99 12.85
N GLY A 96 -7.86 -7.93 13.20
CA GLY A 96 -8.98 -7.94 14.15
C GLY A 96 -8.58 -7.60 15.58
N ASP A 97 -7.29 -7.58 15.92
CA ASP A 97 -6.84 -7.20 17.27
C ASP A 97 -7.07 -5.71 17.54
N ARG A 98 -7.41 -5.39 18.78
CA ARG A 98 -7.44 -4.02 19.28
C ARG A 98 -6.04 -3.60 19.73
N VAL A 99 -5.64 -2.40 19.37
CA VAL A 99 -4.34 -1.80 19.72
C VAL A 99 -4.52 -0.44 20.37
N GLU A 100 -3.57 -0.08 21.23
CA GLU A 100 -3.46 1.25 21.85
C GLU A 100 -2.34 2.08 21.21
N ALA A 101 -2.39 3.41 21.37
CA ALA A 101 -1.27 4.26 20.95
C ALA A 101 0.00 3.89 21.75
N GLY A 102 1.14 3.75 21.06
CA GLY A 102 2.41 3.28 21.63
C GLY A 102 2.56 1.77 21.67
N GLN A 103 1.53 0.99 21.31
CA GLN A 103 1.67 -0.48 21.27
C GLN A 103 2.52 -0.91 20.08
N VAL A 104 3.52 -1.76 20.33
CA VAL A 104 4.38 -2.34 19.29
C VAL A 104 3.58 -3.27 18.36
N LEU A 105 3.72 -3.05 17.05
CA LEU A 105 3.01 -3.76 15.99
C LEU A 105 3.90 -4.72 15.20
N CYS A 106 5.16 -4.33 14.99
CA CYS A 106 6.16 -5.11 14.28
C CYS A 106 7.56 -4.58 14.58
N VAL A 107 8.56 -5.26 14.05
CA VAL A 107 9.96 -4.82 14.06
C VAL A 107 10.44 -4.69 12.62
N ILE A 108 11.28 -3.67 12.35
CA ILE A 108 12.04 -3.58 11.12
C ILE A 108 13.52 -3.68 11.44
N GLU A 109 14.19 -4.67 10.84
CA GLU A 109 15.64 -4.83 10.94
C GLU A 109 16.33 -3.94 9.91
N SER A 110 17.18 -3.02 10.36
CA SER A 110 18.03 -2.21 9.49
C SER A 110 19.45 -2.16 10.04
N MET A 111 20.44 -2.59 9.23
CA MET A 111 21.85 -2.62 9.63
C MET A 111 22.10 -3.35 10.98
N LYS A 112 21.45 -4.50 11.20
CA LYS A 112 21.47 -5.31 12.45
C LYS A 112 20.79 -4.66 13.67
N LEU A 113 20.10 -3.54 13.49
CA LEU A 113 19.31 -2.90 14.53
C LEU A 113 17.84 -3.26 14.34
N MET A 114 17.20 -3.70 15.43
CA MET A 114 15.78 -4.07 15.47
C MET A 114 14.99 -2.86 15.94
N ASN A 115 14.30 -2.18 15.02
CA ASN A 115 13.52 -0.99 15.32
C ASN A 115 12.04 -1.37 15.47
N GLU A 116 11.49 -1.16 16.66
CA GLU A 116 10.07 -1.39 16.95
C GLU A 116 9.22 -0.31 16.27
N ILE A 117 8.12 -0.73 15.65
CA ILE A 117 7.12 0.17 15.06
C ILE A 117 5.89 0.14 15.94
N GLU A 118 5.51 1.30 16.46
CA GLU A 118 4.38 1.47 17.37
C GLU A 118 3.15 2.03 16.65
N ALA A 119 1.96 1.72 17.18
CA ALA A 119 0.73 2.36 16.73
C ALA A 119 0.68 3.83 17.15
N GLU A 120 0.42 4.74 16.21
CA GLU A 120 0.24 6.17 16.54
C GLU A 120 -1.12 6.47 17.19
N THR A 121 -2.12 5.62 16.94
CA THR A 121 -3.49 5.80 17.45
C THR A 121 -4.10 4.47 17.87
N ALA A 122 -5.00 4.52 18.84
CA ALA A 122 -5.78 3.35 19.22
C ALA A 122 -6.80 2.96 18.13
N GLY A 123 -7.04 1.66 17.96
CA GLY A 123 -7.95 1.17 16.93
C GLY A 123 -7.96 -0.35 16.81
N ILE A 124 -8.44 -0.83 15.66
CA ILE A 124 -8.43 -2.25 15.29
C ILE A 124 -7.50 -2.46 14.09
N ILE A 125 -6.65 -3.48 14.12
CA ILE A 125 -5.86 -3.89 12.95
C ILE A 125 -6.82 -4.38 11.86
N ALA A 126 -7.04 -3.55 10.85
CA ALA A 126 -7.91 -3.87 9.72
C ALA A 126 -7.19 -4.73 8.68
N ALA A 127 -5.92 -4.43 8.44
CA ALA A 127 -5.09 -5.20 7.51
C ALA A 127 -3.61 -5.17 7.90
N LYS A 128 -2.91 -6.24 7.53
CA LYS A 128 -1.45 -6.34 7.49
C LYS A 128 -1.04 -6.41 6.03
N LEU A 129 -0.20 -5.48 5.62
CA LEU A 129 0.08 -5.18 4.20
C LEU A 129 1.42 -5.76 3.74
N VAL A 130 2.24 -6.25 4.67
CA VAL A 130 3.56 -6.81 4.41
C VAL A 130 3.68 -8.22 5.01
N GLU A 131 4.30 -9.13 4.27
CA GLU A 131 4.59 -10.49 4.74
C GLU A 131 5.85 -10.53 5.62
N ASN A 132 5.89 -11.46 6.58
CA ASN A 132 7.06 -11.66 7.44
C ASN A 132 8.32 -11.96 6.63
N GLY A 133 9.44 -11.31 6.97
CA GLY A 133 10.75 -11.48 6.33
C GLY A 133 10.91 -10.76 4.98
N ARG A 134 9.98 -9.88 4.59
CA ARG A 134 10.07 -9.10 3.36
C ARG A 134 10.84 -7.79 3.55
N PRO A 135 11.58 -7.34 2.52
CA PRO A 135 12.14 -5.99 2.54
C PRO A 135 11.01 -4.95 2.51
N VAL A 136 11.22 -3.84 3.19
CA VAL A 136 10.34 -2.67 3.20
C VAL A 136 11.12 -1.39 2.97
N GLU A 137 10.49 -0.45 2.29
CA GLU A 137 11.03 0.87 1.99
C GLU A 137 10.49 1.96 2.91
N TYR A 138 11.15 3.14 2.90
CA TYR A 138 10.65 4.30 3.62
C TYR A 138 9.26 4.72 3.11
N GLY A 139 8.32 4.91 4.02
CA GLY A 139 6.95 5.30 3.71
C GLY A 139 6.05 4.16 3.21
N GLU A 140 6.59 2.94 3.08
CA GLU A 140 5.79 1.77 2.71
C GLU A 140 4.76 1.45 3.79
N ALA A 141 3.52 1.18 3.39
CA ALA A 141 2.44 0.90 4.32
C ALA A 141 2.57 -0.52 4.89
N LEU A 142 2.59 -0.63 6.21
CA LEU A 142 2.77 -1.88 6.95
C LEU A 142 1.43 -2.44 7.45
N PHE A 143 0.58 -1.55 7.97
CA PHE A 143 -0.73 -1.89 8.52
C PHE A 143 -1.77 -0.84 8.16
N ALA A 144 -3.04 -1.25 8.15
CA ALA A 144 -4.18 -0.36 8.21
C ALA A 144 -4.85 -0.50 9.58
N ILE A 145 -5.05 0.60 10.29
CA ILE A 145 -5.73 0.65 11.58
C ILE A 145 -7.05 1.38 11.40
N ARG A 146 -8.17 0.69 11.64
CA ARG A 146 -9.48 1.32 11.72
C ARG A 146 -9.64 1.97 13.07
N ARG A 147 -9.85 3.28 13.11
CA ARG A 147 -10.08 3.99 14.39
C ARG A 147 -11.39 3.53 15.01
N LEU A 148 -11.38 3.44 16.34
CA LEU A 148 -12.61 3.27 17.13
C LEU A 148 -13.13 4.69 17.42
N ALA A 149 -14.35 4.98 16.96
CA ALA A 149 -15.05 6.22 17.25
C ALA A 149 -15.34 6.40 18.75
#